data_AF-A0A239BKZ9-F1
#
_entry.id   AF-A0A239BKZ9-F1
#
_cell.length_a   1.000
_cell.length_b   1.000
_cell.length_c   1.000
_cell.angle_alpha   90.00
_cell.angle_beta   90.00
_cell.angle_gamma   90.00
#
_symmetry.space_group_name_H-M   'P 1'
#
loop_
_entity.id
_entity.type
_entity.pdbx_description
1 polymer ?
#
loop_
_entity_poly.entity_id
_entity_poly.type
_entity_poly.pdbx_seq_one_letter_code
_entity_poly.pdbx_strand_id
1 'polypeptide(L)'
;MTVPSSPQPSSPQPSSPQPSSPQPAQPDHRLTELRAGMSVLSSAAADLGVGDQPRVRVLPDGGLWLTEQQVEVSAADVYQAARGLVAAQLDAIARVTGRSVEDHALAWLVTLQTNEVMVGLGDGTVAEDDAA
;
A
#
# COMPACT_ATOMS: atom_id res chain seq x y z
N MET A 1 -7.63 -80.10 -6.10
CA MET A 1 -7.01 -79.07 -6.96
C MET A 1 -8.10 -78.09 -7.39
N THR A 2 -8.39 -77.08 -6.58
CA THR A 2 -9.04 -75.81 -6.98
C THR A 2 -8.86 -74.83 -5.83
N VAL A 3 -8.23 -73.68 -6.09
CA VAL A 3 -8.14 -72.52 -5.18
C VAL A 3 -9.13 -71.46 -5.65
N PRO A 4 -9.92 -70.81 -4.77
CA PRO A 4 -10.61 -69.59 -5.13
C PRO A 4 -9.92 -68.33 -4.58
N SER A 5 -9.91 -67.34 -5.46
CA SER A 5 -9.22 -66.05 -5.48
C SER A 5 -9.63 -65.07 -4.37
N SER A 6 -8.66 -64.27 -3.92
CA SER A 6 -8.84 -63.10 -3.07
C SER A 6 -9.59 -61.95 -3.78
N PRO A 7 -10.43 -61.17 -3.09
CA PRO A 7 -11.08 -59.99 -3.66
C PRO A 7 -10.14 -58.75 -3.68
N GLN A 8 -10.17 -58.02 -4.80
CA GLN A 8 -9.46 -56.76 -5.05
C GLN A 8 -10.18 -55.56 -4.39
N PRO A 9 -9.47 -54.51 -3.93
CA PRO A 9 -10.09 -53.33 -3.31
C PRO A 9 -10.63 -52.32 -4.34
N SER A 10 -11.82 -51.78 -4.08
CA SER A 10 -12.47 -50.70 -4.85
C SER A 10 -11.72 -49.37 -4.69
N SER A 11 -11.33 -48.75 -5.80
CA SER A 11 -10.79 -47.37 -5.82
C SER A 11 -11.93 -46.34 -5.90
N PRO A 12 -11.83 -45.17 -5.23
CA PRO A 12 -12.83 -44.11 -5.34
C PRO A 12 -12.68 -43.31 -6.65
N GLN A 13 -13.81 -43.02 -7.32
CA GLN A 13 -13.84 -42.15 -8.51
C GLN A 13 -13.53 -40.69 -8.14
N PRO A 14 -12.76 -39.94 -8.96
CA PRO A 14 -12.57 -38.51 -8.77
C PRO A 14 -13.80 -37.73 -9.25
N SER A 15 -14.35 -36.89 -8.35
CA SER A 15 -15.40 -35.93 -8.63
C SER A 15 -14.94 -34.91 -9.68
N SER A 16 -15.68 -34.77 -10.77
CA SER A 16 -15.40 -33.77 -11.81
C SER A 16 -15.60 -32.36 -11.25
N PRO A 17 -14.74 -31.38 -11.57
CA PRO A 17 -14.93 -29.99 -11.17
C PRO A 17 -16.06 -29.36 -11.99
N GLN A 18 -17.12 -28.95 -11.32
CA GLN A 18 -18.21 -28.17 -11.90
C GLN A 18 -17.68 -26.74 -12.19
N PRO A 19 -17.89 -26.16 -13.39
CA PRO A 19 -17.49 -24.80 -13.67
C PRO A 19 -18.38 -23.83 -12.89
N SER A 20 -17.81 -23.14 -11.91
CA SER A 20 -18.44 -22.03 -11.19
C SER A 20 -18.87 -20.95 -12.19
N SER A 21 -20.16 -20.59 -12.17
CA SER A 21 -20.75 -19.57 -13.02
C SER A 21 -20.08 -18.20 -12.84
N PRO A 22 -20.03 -17.33 -13.87
CA PRO A 22 -19.42 -16.01 -13.76
C PRO A 22 -20.21 -15.11 -12.79
N GLN A 23 -19.53 -14.68 -11.73
CA GLN A 23 -20.07 -13.80 -10.70
C GLN A 23 -20.28 -12.38 -11.29
N PRO A 24 -21.45 -11.74 -11.14
CA PRO A 24 -21.68 -10.40 -11.65
C PRO A 24 -20.80 -9.40 -10.90
N ALA A 25 -19.99 -8.63 -11.63
CA ALA A 25 -19.24 -7.50 -11.09
C ALA A 25 -20.24 -6.50 -10.47
N GLN A 26 -20.16 -6.30 -9.16
CA GLN A 26 -21.16 -5.55 -8.42
C GLN A 26 -21.02 -4.03 -8.67
N PRO A 27 -22.12 -3.32 -9.00
CA PRO A 27 -22.13 -1.87 -9.28
C PRO A 27 -21.49 -1.00 -8.20
N ASP A 28 -21.57 -1.43 -6.94
CA ASP A 28 -21.07 -0.70 -5.77
C ASP A 28 -19.54 -0.57 -5.76
N HIS A 29 -18.84 -1.54 -6.37
CA HIS A 29 -17.39 -1.51 -6.46
C HIS A 29 -16.91 -0.36 -7.36
N ARG A 30 -17.53 -0.22 -8.55
CA ARG A 30 -17.19 0.88 -9.48
C ARG A 30 -17.46 2.25 -8.90
N LEU A 31 -18.56 2.41 -8.15
CA LEU A 31 -18.87 3.68 -7.51
C LEU A 31 -17.86 4.01 -6.40
N THR A 32 -17.45 2.99 -5.65
CA THR A 32 -16.41 3.11 -4.61
C THR A 32 -15.05 3.48 -5.21
N GLU A 33 -14.63 2.80 -6.28
CA GLU A 33 -13.42 3.12 -7.04
C GLU A 33 -13.44 4.55 -7.60
N LEU A 34 -14.57 4.98 -8.17
CA LEU A 34 -14.73 6.34 -8.70
C LEU A 34 -14.61 7.39 -7.59
N ARG A 35 -15.25 7.16 -6.43
CA ARG A 35 -15.15 8.06 -5.26
C ARG A 35 -13.72 8.14 -4.72
N ALA A 36 -13.04 7.00 -4.62
CA ALA A 36 -11.63 6.95 -4.24
C ALA A 36 -10.75 7.74 -5.23
N GLY A 37 -10.97 7.53 -6.54
CA GLY A 37 -10.24 8.25 -7.59
C GLY A 37 -10.45 9.77 -7.53
N MET A 38 -11.68 10.24 -7.33
CA MET A 38 -11.97 11.66 -7.14
C MET A 38 -11.29 12.23 -5.89
N SER A 39 -11.29 11.50 -4.78
CA SER A 39 -10.64 11.93 -3.53
C SER A 39 -9.13 12.03 -3.66
N VAL A 40 -8.49 11.11 -4.40
CA VAL A 40 -7.04 11.17 -4.66
C VAL A 40 -6.71 12.35 -5.56
N LEU A 41 -7.51 12.57 -6.62
CA LEU A 41 -7.31 13.69 -7.53
C LEU A 41 -7.48 15.06 -6.85
N SER A 42 -8.49 15.21 -5.99
CA SER A 42 -8.70 16.44 -5.23
C SER A 42 -7.56 16.71 -4.25
N SER A 43 -7.05 15.67 -3.57
CA SER A 43 -5.89 15.79 -2.69
C SER A 43 -4.63 16.22 -3.45
N ALA A 44 -4.35 15.60 -4.60
CA ALA A 44 -3.20 15.96 -5.43
C ALA A 44 -3.32 17.39 -5.99
N ALA A 45 -4.53 17.84 -6.33
CA ALA A 45 -4.78 19.23 -6.71
C ALA A 45 -4.51 20.19 -5.55
N ALA A 46 -4.94 19.84 -4.33
CA ALA A 46 -4.70 20.63 -3.13
C ALA A 46 -3.19 20.73 -2.77
N ASP A 47 -2.40 19.68 -2.98
CA ASP A 47 -0.93 19.71 -2.84
C ASP A 47 -0.28 20.70 -3.82
N LEU A 48 -0.91 20.95 -4.97
CA LEU A 48 -0.51 21.95 -5.96
C LEU A 48 -1.15 23.34 -5.72
N GLY A 49 -1.83 23.53 -4.59
CA GLY A 49 -2.48 24.78 -4.20
C GLY A 49 -3.84 25.02 -4.86
N VAL A 50 -4.46 23.99 -5.46
CA VAL A 50 -5.78 24.06 -6.10
C VAL A 50 -6.83 23.39 -5.22
N GLY A 51 -7.71 24.19 -4.62
CA GLY A 51 -8.77 23.71 -3.72
C GLY A 51 -8.37 23.75 -2.25
N ASP A 52 -9.24 23.22 -1.38
CA ASP A 52 -8.98 23.16 0.06
C ASP A 52 -8.17 21.91 0.41
N GLN A 53 -7.18 22.04 1.30
CA GLN A 53 -6.44 20.89 1.82
C GLN A 53 -7.33 20.04 2.74
N PRO A 54 -7.28 18.71 2.61
CA PRO A 54 -7.99 17.80 3.51
C PRO A 54 -7.62 18.09 4.97
N ARG A 55 -8.62 18.43 5.81
CA ARG A 55 -8.37 18.75 7.21
C ARG A 55 -8.23 17.49 8.05
N VAL A 56 -7.00 17.17 8.41
CA VAL A 56 -6.66 16.14 9.41
C VAL A 56 -6.56 16.80 10.79
N ARG A 57 -7.20 16.21 11.79
CA ARG A 57 -7.08 16.63 13.20
C ARG A 57 -6.56 15.48 14.04
N VAL A 58 -5.64 15.77 14.95
CA VAL A 58 -5.16 14.80 15.95
C VAL A 58 -6.12 14.79 17.13
N LEU A 59 -6.56 13.62 17.53
CA LEU A 59 -7.42 13.40 18.69
C LEU A 59 -6.58 13.19 19.97
N PRO A 60 -7.14 13.42 21.17
CA PRO A 60 -6.41 13.29 22.44
C PRO A 60 -5.86 11.89 22.73
N ASP A 61 -6.46 10.86 22.14
CA ASP A 61 -6.03 9.46 22.25
C ASP A 61 -4.97 9.05 21.20
N GLY A 62 -4.54 9.99 20.36
CA GLY A 62 -3.57 9.75 19.29
C GLY A 62 -4.19 9.26 17.97
N GLY A 63 -5.52 9.17 17.89
CA GLY A 63 -6.25 8.96 16.63
C GLY A 63 -6.15 10.17 15.69
N LEU A 64 -6.44 9.93 14.41
CA LEU A 64 -6.52 10.96 13.37
C LEU A 64 -7.97 11.02 12.87
N TRP A 65 -8.55 12.22 12.92
CA TRP A 65 -9.86 12.49 12.36
C TRP A 65 -9.74 13.03 10.94
N LEU A 66 -10.25 12.27 9.97
CA LEU A 66 -10.33 12.67 8.57
C LEU A 66 -11.66 13.41 8.33
N THR A 67 -11.60 14.74 8.32
CA THR A 67 -12.82 15.58 8.37
C THR A 67 -13.73 15.37 7.16
N GLU A 68 -13.19 15.10 5.97
CA GLU A 68 -14.00 14.91 4.77
C GLU A 68 -14.72 13.55 4.76
N GLN A 69 -14.05 12.52 5.28
CA GLN A 69 -14.58 11.15 5.33
C GLN A 69 -15.38 10.87 6.60
N GLN A 70 -15.38 11.82 7.56
CA GLN A 70 -16.07 11.70 8.86
C GLN A 70 -15.73 10.40 9.58
N VAL A 71 -14.45 10.03 9.55
CA VAL A 71 -13.94 8.79 10.10
C VAL A 71 -12.72 9.05 10.96
N GLU A 72 -12.63 8.30 12.04
CA GLU A 72 -11.45 8.20 12.88
C GLU A 72 -10.58 7.03 12.40
N VAL A 73 -9.28 7.28 12.25
CA VAL A 73 -8.30 6.25 11.90
C VAL A 73 -7.16 6.30 12.90
N SER A 74 -6.62 5.14 13.27
CA SER A 74 -5.45 5.13 14.14
C SER A 74 -4.19 5.56 13.36
N ALA A 75 -3.24 6.20 14.04
CA ALA A 75 -1.94 6.51 13.43
C ALA A 75 -1.23 5.24 12.93
N ALA A 76 -1.45 4.09 13.60
CA ALA A 76 -0.90 2.81 13.17
C ALA A 76 -1.49 2.35 11.84
N ASP A 77 -2.81 2.49 11.63
CA ASP A 77 -3.46 2.12 10.37
C ASP A 77 -2.98 3.01 9.23
N VAL A 78 -2.85 4.32 9.46
CA VAL A 78 -2.30 5.24 8.47
C VAL A 78 -0.86 4.89 8.11
N TYR A 79 -0.02 4.58 9.10
CA TYR A 79 1.36 4.15 8.87
C TYR A 79 1.42 2.85 8.05
N GLN A 80 0.62 1.84 8.40
CA GLN A 80 0.59 0.57 7.65
C GLN A 80 0.06 0.75 6.23
N ALA A 81 -0.97 1.57 6.04
CA ALA A 81 -1.51 1.89 4.71
C ALA A 81 -0.46 2.60 3.84
N ALA A 82 0.25 3.59 4.39
CA ALA A 82 1.32 4.28 3.70
C ALA A 82 2.45 3.32 3.30
N ARG A 83 2.87 2.45 4.22
CA ARG A 83 3.87 1.40 3.93
C ARG A 83 3.41 0.45 2.82
N GLY A 84 2.15 0.04 2.84
CA GLY A 84 1.56 -0.81 1.79
C GLY A 84 1.56 -0.12 0.42
N LEU A 85 1.24 1.17 0.37
CA LEU A 85 1.27 1.97 -0.85
C LEU A 85 2.69 2.06 -1.43
N VAL A 86 3.68 2.38 -0.61
CA VAL A 86 5.09 2.46 -1.05
C VAL A 86 5.58 1.10 -1.55
N ALA A 87 5.25 0.02 -0.86
CA ALA A 87 5.60 -1.34 -1.30
C ALA A 87 4.98 -1.68 -2.68
N ALA A 88 3.71 -1.31 -2.90
CA ALA A 88 3.04 -1.49 -4.18
C ALA A 88 3.68 -0.66 -5.31
N GLN A 89 4.14 0.56 -5.01
CA GLN A 89 4.87 1.39 -5.97
C GLN A 89 6.24 0.79 -6.33
N LEU A 90 7.00 0.33 -5.34
CA LEU A 90 8.29 -0.34 -5.57
C LEU A 90 8.12 -1.60 -6.43
N ASP A 91 7.10 -2.42 -6.15
CA ASP A 91 6.76 -3.59 -6.97
C ASP A 91 6.38 -3.19 -8.42
N ALA A 92 5.59 -2.12 -8.57
CA ALA A 92 5.23 -1.62 -9.90
C ALA A 92 6.46 -1.14 -10.69
N ILE A 93 7.38 -0.41 -10.06
CA ILE A 93 8.62 0.06 -10.69
C ILE A 93 9.51 -1.13 -11.08
N ALA A 94 9.67 -2.11 -10.19
CA ALA A 94 10.43 -3.34 -10.47
C ALA A 94 9.88 -4.06 -11.71
N ARG A 95 8.55 -4.22 -11.81
CA ARG A 95 7.89 -4.84 -12.98
C ARG A 95 8.12 -4.06 -14.28
N VAL A 96 8.01 -2.74 -14.25
CA VAL A 96 8.18 -1.91 -15.46
C VAL A 96 9.64 -1.88 -15.94
N THR A 97 10.59 -1.89 -15.01
CA THR A 97 12.03 -1.77 -15.32
C THR A 97 12.73 -3.11 -15.51
N GLY A 98 12.12 -4.22 -15.11
CA GLY A 98 12.70 -5.56 -15.15
C GLY A 98 13.84 -5.78 -14.14
N ARG A 99 14.01 -4.87 -13.17
CA ARG A 99 14.99 -5.00 -12.07
C ARG A 99 14.32 -5.47 -10.79
N SER A 100 15.13 -5.95 -9.85
CA SER A 100 14.61 -6.41 -8.55
C SER A 100 14.04 -5.25 -7.72
N VAL A 101 13.15 -5.57 -6.78
CA VAL A 101 12.63 -4.58 -5.82
C VAL A 101 13.77 -4.10 -4.92
N GLU A 102 14.68 -5.00 -4.56
CA GLU A 102 15.86 -4.75 -3.74
C GLU A 102 16.77 -3.69 -4.35
N ASP A 103 17.02 -3.74 -5.67
CA ASP A 103 17.84 -2.75 -6.36
C ASP A 103 17.25 -1.34 -6.25
N HIS A 104 15.93 -1.22 -6.44
CA HIS A 104 15.23 0.07 -6.36
C HIS A 104 15.13 0.58 -4.93
N ALA A 105 14.80 -0.30 -3.99
CA ALA A 105 14.73 0.04 -2.57
C ALA A 105 16.10 0.51 -2.06
N LEU A 106 17.18 -0.18 -2.41
CA LEU A 106 18.53 0.21 -1.99
C LEU A 106 18.95 1.56 -2.58
N ALA A 107 18.67 1.79 -3.87
CA ALA A 107 18.98 3.08 -4.51
C ALA A 107 18.25 4.25 -3.83
N TRP A 108 16.97 4.08 -3.48
CA TRP A 108 16.21 5.08 -2.73
C TRP A 108 16.75 5.27 -1.30
N LEU A 109 17.08 4.20 -0.58
CA LEU A 109 17.64 4.29 0.78
C LEU A 109 18.98 5.03 0.81
N VAL A 110 19.89 4.74 -0.12
CA VAL A 110 21.16 5.45 -0.24
C VAL A 110 20.94 6.94 -0.53
N THR A 111 19.97 7.26 -1.38
CA THR A 111 19.62 8.66 -1.68
C THR A 111 19.08 9.37 -0.44
N LEU A 112 18.18 8.74 0.32
CA LEU A 112 17.62 9.31 1.55
C LEU A 112 18.70 9.51 2.62
N GLN A 113 19.57 8.52 2.84
CA GLN A 113 20.69 8.62 3.78
C GLN A 113 21.66 9.75 3.37
N THR A 114 21.93 9.90 2.07
CA THR A 114 22.77 11.00 1.58
C THR A 114 22.12 12.35 1.84
N ASN A 115 20.82 12.47 1.59
CA ASN A 115 20.07 13.70 1.86
C ASN A 115 20.07 14.04 3.36
N GLU A 116 19.91 13.05 4.24
CA GLU A 116 19.97 13.23 5.69
C GLU A 116 21.32 13.82 6.12
N VAL A 117 22.44 13.27 5.61
CA VAL A 117 23.78 13.80 5.89
C VAL A 117 23.92 15.24 5.39
N MET A 118 23.47 15.54 4.18
CA MET A 118 23.56 16.89 3.60
C MET A 118 22.75 17.92 4.39
N VAL A 119 21.56 17.56 4.89
CA VAL A 119 20.75 18.42 5.77
C VAL A 119 21.47 18.64 7.11
N GLY A 120 21.98 17.57 7.73
CA GLY A 120 22.69 17.67 9.01
C GLY A 120 23.97 18.52 8.95
N LEU A 121 24.61 18.64 7.79
CA LEU A 121 25.75 19.53 7.58
C LEU A 121 25.34 21.01 7.41
N GLY A 122 24.15 21.29 6.87
CA GLY A 122 23.62 22.65 6.73
C GLY A 122 23.33 23.31 8.07
N ASP A 123 22.74 22.55 9.01
CA ASP A 123 22.37 23.04 10.33
C ASP A 123 23.57 23.33 11.25
N GLY A 124 24.74 22.72 10.97
CA GLY A 124 25.97 22.94 11.73
C GLY A 124 26.70 24.26 11.44
N THR A 125 26.34 24.98 10.37
CA THR A 125 27.08 26.18 9.92
C THR A 125 26.55 27.51 10.46
N VAL A 126 25.40 27.51 11.15
CA VAL A 126 24.75 28.74 11.63
C VAL A 126 25.14 29.09 13.09
N ALA A 127 25.78 28.17 13.82
CA ALA A 127 26.01 28.32 15.26
C ALA A 127 27.33 28.99 15.68
N GLU A 128 28.25 29.30 14.75
CA GLU A 128 29.62 29.76 15.11
C GLU A 128 29.94 31.23 14.76
N ASP A 129 29.05 32.00 14.13
CA ASP A 129 29.37 33.38 13.66
C ASP A 129 28.65 34.51 14.43
N ASP A 130 28.05 34.24 15.59
CA ASP A 130 27.37 35.25 16.43
C ASP A 130 28.00 35.38 17.83
N ALA A 131 29.34 35.38 17.86
CA ALA A 131 30.13 35.72 19.04
C ALA A 131 31.38 36.53 18.66
N ALA A 132 31.18 37.82 18.37
CA ALA A 132 32.26 38.83 18.31
C ALA A 132 31.79 40.15 18.91
#